data_AF-A0A7V9ICV9-F1
#
_entry.id   AF-A0A7V9ICV9-F1
#
_cell.length_a   1.000
_cell.length_b   1.000
_cell.length_c   1.000
_cell.angle_alpha   90.00
_cell.angle_beta   90.00
_cell.angle_gamma   90.00
#
_symmetry.space_group_name_H-M   'P 1'
#
loop_
_entity.id
_entity.type
_entity.pdbx_description
1 polymer ?
#
loop_
_entity_poly.entity_id
_entity_poly.type
_entity_poly.pdbx_seq_one_letter_code
_entity_poly.pdbx_strand_id
1 'polypeptide(L)' 'TVTVQVVIDEAGNVISANAVNGHALLRPAAVAAARQAKFSPTMLSGQPVKVSGVITYNFVAQ' A
#
# COMPACT_ATOMS: atom_id res chain seq x y z
N THR A 1 15.09 0.76 -2.16
CA THR A 1 13.76 0.37 -1.64
C THR A 1 12.97 1.61 -1.27
N VAL A 2 11.65 1.56 -1.39
CA VAL A 2 10.72 2.64 -1.04
C VAL A 2 9.64 2.03 -0.16
N THR A 3 9.37 2.61 1.00
CA THR A 3 8.27 2.16 1.87
C THR A 3 7.08 3.10 1.74
N VAL A 4 5.92 2.49 1.53
CA VAL A 4 4.65 3.17 1.35
C VAL A 4 3.68 2.66 2.39
N GLN A 5 3.24 3.55 3.27
CA GLN A 5 2.18 3.27 4.21
C GLN A 5 0.84 3.37 3.50
N VAL A 6 0.04 2.32 3.57
CA VAL A 6 -1.27 2.24 2.93
C VAL A 6 -2.36 1.97 3.95
N VAL A 7 -3.56 2.45 3.65
CA VAL A 7 -4.77 2.10 4.37
C VAL A 7 -5.71 1.44 3.38
N ILE A 8 -6.12 0.23 3.72
CA ILE A 8 -6.98 -0.64 2.95
C ILE A 8 -8.34 -0.67 3.65
N ASP A 9 -9.41 -0.51 2.88
CA ASP A 9 -10.77 -0.61 3.39
C ASP A 9 -11.25 -2.06 3.55
N GLU A 10 -12.46 -2.16 4.08
CA GLU A 10 -13.22 -3.40 4.28
C GLU A 10 -13.50 -4.19 2.99
N ALA A 11 -13.42 -3.55 1.83
CA ALA A 11 -13.59 -4.15 0.52
C ALA A 11 -12.26 -4.45 -0.18
N GLY A 12 -11.11 -4.23 0.49
CA GLY A 12 -9.79 -4.50 -0.05
C GLY A 12 -9.22 -3.39 -0.95
N ASN A 13 -9.85 -2.21 -0.94
CA ASN A 13 -9.42 -1.06 -1.74
C ASN A 13 -8.47 -0.18 -0.95
N VAL A 14 -7.41 0.29 -1.59
CA VAL A 14 -6.46 1.23 -0.98
C VAL A 14 -7.06 2.64 -1.01
N ILE A 15 -7.57 3.09 0.14
CA ILE A 15 -8.16 4.42 0.32
C ILE A 15 -7.13 5.49 0.63
N SER A 16 -5.94 5.10 1.07
CA SER A 16 -4.82 6.03 1.32
C SER A 16 -3.50 5.34 1.07
N ALA A 17 -2.56 6.04 0.44
CA ALA A 17 -1.22 5.56 0.19
C ALA A 17 -0.25 6.74 0.33
N ASN A 18 0.78 6.59 1.15
CA ASN A 18 1.73 7.65 1.45
C ASN A 18 3.15 7.10 1.59
N ALA A 19 4.11 7.64 0.82
CA ALA A 19 5.48 7.14 0.83
C ALA A 19 6.29 7.72 2.00
N VAL A 20 6.46 6.93 3.06
CA VAL A 20 7.19 7.34 4.26
C VAL A 20 8.70 7.39 4.04
N ASN A 21 9.26 6.57 3.15
CA ASN A 21 10.71 6.55 2.89
C ASN A 21 11.04 6.18 1.44
N GLY A 22 12.25 6.52 0.98
CA GLY A 22 12.78 6.20 -0.35
C GLY A 22 13.13 7.43 -1.21
N HIS A 23 13.71 7.18 -2.39
CA HIS A 23 14.11 8.22 -3.34
C HIS A 23 12.90 9.00 -3.87
N ALA A 24 13.00 10.34 -3.90
CA ALA A 24 11.91 11.24 -4.28
C ALA A 24 11.32 10.95 -5.67
N LEU A 25 12.15 10.52 -6.63
CA LEU A 25 11.71 10.16 -7.99
C LEU A 25 10.90 8.86 -8.03
N LEU A 26 11.17 7.91 -7.12
CA LEU A 26 10.51 6.60 -7.09
C LEU A 26 9.28 6.59 -6.16
N ARG A 27 9.18 7.55 -5.24
CA ARG A 27 8.02 7.74 -4.36
C ARG A 27 6.68 7.81 -5.11
N PRO A 28 6.48 8.69 -6.13
CA PRO A 28 5.20 8.76 -6.84
C PRO A 28 4.87 7.45 -7.56
N ALA A 29 5.86 6.78 -8.16
CA ALA A 29 5.67 5.48 -8.79
C ALA A 29 5.24 4.40 -7.78
N ALA A 30 5.89 4.36 -6.61
CA ALA A 30 5.54 3.42 -5.54
C ALA A 30 4.14 3.70 -4.96
N VAL A 31 3.76 4.97 -4.78
CA VAL A 31 2.41 5.36 -4.31
C VAL A 31 1.35 4.99 -5.35
N ALA A 32 1.62 5.22 -6.65
CA ALA A 32 0.70 4.84 -7.71
C ALA A 32 0.50 3.32 -7.77
N ALA A 33 1.59 2.55 -7.71
CA ALA A 33 1.54 1.09 -7.63
C ALA A 33 0.78 0.61 -6.40
N ALA A 34 1.00 1.25 -5.25
CA ALA A 34 0.29 0.94 -4.01
C ALA A 34 -1.22 1.23 -4.11
N ARG A 35 -1.63 2.33 -4.76
CA ARG A 35 -3.06 2.63 -4.99
C ARG A 35 -3.73 1.69 -5.98
N GLN A 36 -2.99 1.20 -6.98
CA GLN A 36 -3.49 0.24 -7.95
C GLN A 36 -3.52 -1.19 -7.41
N ALA A 37 -2.77 -1.47 -6.34
CA ALA A 37 -2.79 -2.76 -5.68
C ALA A 37 -4.18 -3.02 -5.08
N LYS A 38 -4.77 -4.15 -5.46
CA LYS A 38 -5.95 -4.70 -4.81
C LYS A 38 -5.52 -5.69 -3.74
N PHE A 39 -6.02 -5.48 -2.54
CA PHE A 39 -5.79 -6.39 -1.43
C PHE A 39 -7.06 -7.19 -1.15
N SER A 40 -6.91 -8.38 -0.59
CA SER A 40 -8.07 -9.14 -0.13
C SER A 40 -8.63 -8.49 1.14
N PRO A 41 -9.96 -8.31 1.25
CA PRO A 41 -10.61 -7.91 2.49
C PRO A 41 -10.13 -8.75 3.65
N THR A 42 -9.62 -8.11 4.70
CA THR A 42 -9.30 -8.84 5.92
C THR A 42 -10.58 -8.92 6.76
N MET A 43 -11.11 -10.12 6.95
CA MET A 43 -12.26 -10.35 7.81
C MET A 43 -11.77 -10.77 9.19
N LEU A 44 -12.05 -9.96 10.20
CA LEU A 44 -11.79 -10.31 11.59
C LEU A 44 -13.12 -10.70 12.23
N SER A 45 -13.25 -11.95 12.66
CA SER A 45 -14.46 -12.46 13.30
C SER A 45 -15.74 -12.32 12.45
N GLY A 46 -15.63 -12.44 11.12
CA GLY A 46 -16.75 -12.31 10.18
C GLY A 46 -17.15 -10.87 9.85
N GLN A 47 -16.47 -9.87 10.43
CA GLN A 47 -16.65 -8.46 10.10
C GLN A 47 -15.47 -8.01 9.24
N PRO A 48 -15.72 -7.34 8.11
CA PRO A 48 -14.64 -6.75 7.35
C PRO A 48 -14.05 -5.61 8.18
N VAL A 49 -12.73 -5.53 8.25
CA VAL A 49 -12.03 -4.50 9.02
C VAL A 49 -11.09 -3.70 8.13
N LYS A 50 -10.95 -2.41 8.44
CA LYS A 50 -9.93 -1.57 7.82
C LYS A 50 -8.56 -1.95 8.34
N VAL A 51 -7.62 -2.08 7.42
CA VAL A 51 -6.25 -2.50 7.71
C VAL A 51 -5.28 -1.44 7.24
N SER A 52 -4.41 -0.99 8.14
CA SER A 52 -3.26 -0.17 7.78
C SER A 52 -2.02 -1.05 7.67
N GLY A 53 -1.27 -0.90 6.58
CA GLY A 53 -0.06 -1.66 6.33
C GLY A 53 1.06 -0.79 5.80
N VAL A 54 2.25 -1.38 5.71
CA VAL A 54 3.41 -0.75 5.04
C VAL A 54 3.88 -1.71 3.96
N ILE A 55 3.86 -1.24 2.72
CA ILE A 55 4.38 -1.97 1.56
C ILE A 55 5.81 -1.50 1.32
N THR A 56 6.73 -2.46 1.19
CA THR A 56 8.13 -2.17 0.82
C THR A 56 8.36 -2.54 -0.63
N TYR A 57 8.54 -1.54 -1.48
CA TYR A 57 8.91 -1.74 -2.88
C TYR A 57 10.43 -1.81 -3.01
N ASN A 58 10.93 -2.93 -3.52
CA ASN A 58 12.33 -3.04 -3.93
C ASN A 58 12.46 -2.69 -5.41
N PHE A 59 13.17 -1.61 -5.71
CA PHE A 59 13.47 -1.20 -7.06
C PHE A 59 14.86 -1.74 -7.40
N VAL A 60 14.92 -2.70 -8.32
CA VAL A 60 16.17 -3.20 -8.90
C VAL A 60 16.36 -2.55 -10.25
N ALA A 61 17.53 -1.94 -10.48
CA ALA A 61 17.93 -1.51 -11.82
C ALA A 61 18.27 -2.77 -12.61
N GLN A 62 17.60 -2.95 -13.76
CA GLN A 62 17.85 -4.06 -14.67
C GLN A 62 19.05 -3.78 -15.56
#